data_AF-A0ABC9T3Q3-F1
#
_entry.id   AF-A0ABC9T3Q3-F1
#
_cell.length_a   1.000
_cell.length_b   1.000
_cell.length_c   1.000
_cell.angle_alpha   90.00
_cell.angle_beta   90.00
_cell.angle_gamma   90.00
#
_symmetry.space_group_name_H-M   'P 1'
#
loop_
_entity.id
_entity.type
_entity.pdbx_description
1 polymer ?
#
loop_
_entity_poly.entity_id
_entity_poly.type
_entity_poly.pdbx_seq_one_letter_code
_entity_poly.pdbx_strand_id
1 'polypeptide(L)'
;MGYKIKEWEDRYRHRTDISSYLVHLTKGKFDNHGKRLKSAQRVLQEILESKTLKGSTTKSGYINGPNSAVCFQDMPLSGVCQNTLFEQLRNQEEAQRRYVPIGIAFPKHYVYQKGGRPVLYEKKEIAKNILPQEEWWRIVNFDLDDEENIIDWTHEREWRSKGDFEFDLKEATILLVNHNAYESFMNSTKEEILKQLGGVVVLRSVLY
;
A
#
# COMPACT_ATOMS: atom_id res chain seq x y z
N MET A 1 -29.45 4.26 0.82
CA MET A 1 -29.63 2.80 0.66
C MET A 1 -28.26 2.15 0.75
N GLY A 2 -28.12 1.05 1.49
CA GLY A 2 -26.82 0.36 1.71
C GLY A 2 -26.94 -1.14 1.48
N TYR A 3 -25.80 -1.79 1.23
CA TYR A 3 -25.69 -3.25 1.03
C TYR A 3 -25.27 -3.94 2.33
N LYS A 4 -25.68 -5.20 2.51
CA LYS A 4 -25.03 -6.10 3.48
C LYS A 4 -23.62 -6.44 2.99
N ILE A 5 -22.74 -6.89 3.89
CA ILE A 5 -21.33 -7.19 3.57
C ILE A 5 -21.19 -8.15 2.37
N LYS A 6 -21.99 -9.21 2.32
CA LYS A 6 -21.97 -10.21 1.22
C LYS A 6 -22.40 -9.62 -0.12
N GLU A 7 -23.42 -8.75 -0.12
CA GLU A 7 -23.91 -8.10 -1.34
C GLU A 7 -22.89 -7.08 -1.86
N TRP A 8 -22.21 -6.39 -0.94
CA TRP A 8 -21.11 -5.48 -1.25
C TRP A 8 -19.91 -6.23 -1.84
N GLU A 9 -19.48 -7.33 -1.22
CA GLU A 9 -18.41 -8.19 -1.74
C GLU A 9 -18.75 -8.80 -3.09
N ASP A 10 -19.99 -9.24 -3.28
CA ASP A 10 -20.45 -9.80 -4.55
C ASP A 10 -20.41 -8.75 -5.67
N ARG A 11 -20.81 -7.50 -5.39
CA ARG A 11 -20.65 -6.40 -6.35
C ARG A 11 -19.18 -6.18 -6.74
N TYR A 12 -18.25 -6.28 -5.79
CA TYR A 12 -16.82 -6.16 -6.07
C TYR A 12 -16.29 -7.33 -6.89
N ARG A 13 -16.75 -8.56 -6.64
CA ARG A 13 -16.37 -9.75 -7.41
C ARG A 13 -16.70 -9.63 -8.90
N HIS A 14 -17.75 -8.91 -9.26
CA HIS A 14 -18.18 -8.69 -10.65
C HIS A 14 -17.41 -7.55 -11.35
N ARG A 15 -16.30 -7.08 -10.77
CA ARG A 15 -15.48 -6.01 -11.31
C ARG A 15 -14.03 -6.47 -11.38
N THR A 16 -13.38 -6.14 -12.50
CA THR A 16 -11.97 -6.47 -12.75
C THR A 16 -11.01 -5.36 -12.33
N ASP A 17 -11.54 -4.18 -11.99
CA ASP A 17 -10.78 -2.97 -11.74
C ASP A 17 -10.76 -2.54 -10.27
N ILE A 18 -11.54 -3.17 -9.37
CA ILE A 18 -11.59 -2.84 -7.94
C ILE A 18 -11.42 -4.08 -7.06
N SER A 19 -11.07 -3.89 -5.79
CA SER A 19 -10.90 -4.96 -4.82
C SER A 19 -11.57 -4.63 -3.49
N SER A 20 -12.07 -5.64 -2.78
CA SER A 20 -12.53 -5.49 -1.39
C SER A 20 -11.36 -5.40 -0.40
N TYR A 21 -10.11 -5.40 -0.89
CA TYR A 21 -8.88 -5.27 -0.11
C TYR A 21 -8.11 -4.00 -0.48
N LEU A 22 -7.32 -3.51 0.48
CA LEU A 22 -6.35 -2.43 0.31
C LEU A 22 -4.93 -2.98 0.50
N VAL A 23 -4.00 -2.54 -0.34
CA VAL A 23 -2.62 -3.08 -0.38
C VAL A 23 -1.60 -2.05 0.06
N HIS A 24 -0.70 -2.43 0.97
CA HIS A 24 0.49 -1.67 1.31
C HIS A 24 1.73 -2.43 0.85
N LEU A 25 2.43 -1.91 -0.16
CA LEU A 25 3.69 -2.48 -0.62
C LEU A 25 4.85 -2.03 0.26
N THR A 26 5.77 -2.95 0.53
CA THR A 26 6.96 -2.71 1.34
C THR A 26 8.18 -2.54 0.42
N LYS A 27 9.04 -1.56 0.76
CA LYS A 27 10.28 -1.30 0.04
C LYS A 27 11.49 -1.56 0.95
N GLY A 28 12.58 -2.05 0.35
CA GLY A 28 13.87 -2.14 1.03
C GLY A 28 14.41 -0.77 1.44
N LYS A 29 15.37 -0.75 2.38
CA LYS A 29 16.12 0.46 2.74
C LYS A 29 17.46 0.44 2.04
N PHE A 30 17.84 1.58 1.48
CA PHE A 30 19.10 1.78 0.77
C PHE A 30 19.81 3.00 1.36
N ASP A 31 21.14 3.03 1.28
CA ASP A 31 21.91 4.22 1.61
C ASP A 31 21.92 5.22 0.43
N ASN A 32 22.58 6.36 0.65
CA ASN A 32 22.70 7.42 -0.37
C ASN A 32 23.50 7.00 -1.61
N HIS A 33 24.19 5.86 -1.55
CA HIS A 33 24.96 5.30 -2.66
C HIS A 33 24.23 4.12 -3.34
N GLY A 34 22.96 3.89 -2.99
CA GLY A 34 22.13 2.83 -3.57
C GLY A 34 22.45 1.43 -3.04
N LYS A 35 23.32 1.29 -2.04
CA LYS A 35 23.60 0.00 -1.41
C LYS A 35 22.46 -0.39 -0.49
N ARG A 36 21.97 -1.61 -0.66
CA ARG A 36 20.86 -2.15 0.13
C ARG A 36 21.29 -2.37 1.59
N LEU A 37 20.66 -1.63 2.49
CA LEU A 37 20.80 -1.75 3.94
C LEU A 37 19.83 -2.79 4.50
N LYS A 38 18.62 -2.88 3.92
CA LYS A 38 17.57 -3.82 4.37
C LYS A 38 16.73 -4.26 3.17
N SER A 39 16.43 -5.54 3.06
CA SER A 39 15.53 -6.05 2.02
C SER A 39 14.06 -5.73 2.34
N ALA A 40 13.21 -5.68 1.31
CA ALA A 40 11.76 -5.52 1.50
C ALA A 40 11.17 -6.65 2.36
N GLN A 41 11.63 -7.89 2.19
CA GLN A 41 11.20 -9.02 3.02
C GLN A 41 11.57 -8.82 4.50
N ARG A 42 12.75 -8.27 4.82
CA ARG A 42 13.11 -7.99 6.21
C ARG A 42 12.27 -6.86 6.81
N VAL A 43 11.92 -5.84 6.01
CA VAL A 43 10.98 -4.79 6.42
C VAL A 43 9.60 -5.38 6.72
N LEU A 44 9.11 -6.27 5.85
CA LEU A 44 7.84 -6.98 6.04
C LEU A 44 7.86 -7.80 7.34
N GLN A 45 8.96 -8.52 7.64
CA GLN A 45 9.08 -9.25 8.92
C GLN A 45 8.97 -8.33 10.13
N GLU A 46 9.65 -7.18 10.12
CA GLU A 46 9.57 -6.21 11.23
C GLU A 46 8.15 -5.65 11.40
N ILE A 47 7.42 -5.45 10.29
CA ILE A 47 6.01 -5.07 10.30
C ILE A 47 5.15 -6.16 10.96
N LEU A 48 5.39 -7.43 10.65
CA LEU A 48 4.63 -8.55 11.24
C LEU A 48 4.96 -8.78 12.72
N GLU A 49 6.23 -8.67 13.10
CA GLU A 49 6.69 -8.78 14.48
C GLU A 49 6.10 -7.66 15.36
N SER A 50 6.09 -6.42 14.84
CA SER A 50 5.55 -5.25 15.54
C SER A 50 4.04 -5.06 15.37
N LYS A 51 3.41 -5.81 14.46
CA LYS A 51 1.98 -5.70 14.10
C LYS A 51 1.55 -4.27 13.74
N THR A 52 2.47 -3.49 13.17
CA THR A 52 2.28 -2.06 12.94
C THR A 52 2.91 -1.64 11.62
N LEU A 53 2.14 -0.92 10.80
CA LEU A 53 2.66 -0.12 9.68
C LEU A 53 2.97 1.29 10.17
N LYS A 54 4.20 1.75 9.91
CA LYS A 54 4.64 3.10 10.31
C LYS A 54 4.21 4.15 9.30
N GLY A 55 3.58 5.22 9.77
CA GLY A 55 3.12 6.32 8.94
C GLY A 55 4.28 7.14 8.36
N SER A 56 4.17 7.54 7.10
CA SER A 56 5.09 8.49 6.49
C SER A 56 4.74 9.92 6.89
N THR A 57 5.71 10.83 6.85
CA THR A 57 5.55 12.27 7.12
C THR A 57 5.88 13.05 5.86
N THR A 58 5.76 14.39 5.88
CA THR A 58 6.23 15.27 4.81
C THR A 58 7.71 15.11 4.47
N LYS A 59 8.55 14.72 5.45
CA LYS A 59 9.99 14.55 5.25
C LYS A 59 10.34 13.18 4.67
N SER A 60 9.61 12.15 5.08
CA SER A 60 9.86 10.76 4.68
C SER A 60 8.97 10.28 3.54
N GLY A 61 8.00 11.10 3.11
CA GLY A 61 7.04 10.81 2.06
C GLY A 61 6.24 12.05 1.66
N TYR A 62 5.26 11.86 0.77
CA TYR A 62 4.47 12.95 0.18
C TYR A 62 3.19 13.25 0.99
N ILE A 63 3.29 13.24 2.32
CA ILE A 63 2.16 13.53 3.22
C ILE A 63 2.07 15.04 3.46
N ASN A 64 0.86 15.60 3.44
CA ASN A 64 0.61 17.01 3.67
C ASN A 64 0.19 17.26 5.14
N GLY A 65 0.65 18.39 5.68
CA GLY A 65 0.32 18.82 7.04
C GLY A 65 1.16 18.15 8.13
N PRO A 66 0.76 18.32 9.40
CA PRO A 66 1.57 17.89 10.55
C PRO A 66 1.41 16.41 10.92
N ASN A 67 0.40 15.73 10.37
CA ASN A 67 0.06 14.36 10.73
C ASN A 67 0.71 13.37 9.77
N SER A 68 1.31 12.31 10.29
CA SER A 68 1.76 11.19 9.48
C SER A 68 0.58 10.37 8.94
N ALA A 69 0.83 9.54 7.93
CA ALA A 69 -0.15 8.57 7.45
C ALA A 69 0.48 7.33 6.81
N VAL A 70 -0.18 6.19 6.96
CA VAL A 70 0.08 4.96 6.19
C VAL A 70 -0.73 4.99 4.92
N CYS A 71 -0.09 4.73 3.78
CA CYS A 71 -0.72 4.73 2.46
C CYS A 71 -1.08 3.30 2.02
N PHE A 72 -2.18 3.15 1.30
CA PHE A 72 -2.62 1.90 0.70
C PHE A 72 -3.12 2.14 -0.73
N GLN A 73 -3.11 1.09 -1.54
CA GLN A 73 -3.62 1.08 -2.91
C GLN A 73 -4.95 0.33 -2.96
N ASP A 74 -5.98 0.94 -3.53
CA ASP A 74 -7.29 0.31 -3.77
C ASP A 74 -7.36 -0.23 -5.19
N MET A 75 -6.73 -1.37 -5.41
CA MET A 75 -6.70 -2.02 -6.72
C MET A 75 -6.67 -3.54 -6.58
N PRO A 76 -7.18 -4.27 -7.58
CA PRO A 76 -7.01 -5.71 -7.66
C PRO A 76 -5.53 -6.07 -7.76
N LEU A 77 -5.17 -7.30 -7.35
CA LEU A 77 -3.77 -7.75 -7.35
C LEU A 77 -3.15 -7.72 -8.76
N SER A 78 -3.94 -7.90 -9.82
CA SER A 78 -3.48 -7.70 -11.20
C SER A 78 -2.98 -6.28 -11.44
N GLY A 79 -3.69 -5.27 -10.94
CA GLY A 79 -3.29 -3.86 -10.99
C GLY A 79 -2.03 -3.59 -10.16
N VAL A 80 -1.92 -4.19 -8.96
CA VAL A 80 -0.70 -4.10 -8.14
C VAL A 80 0.50 -4.67 -8.91
N CYS A 81 0.34 -5.85 -9.52
CA CYS A 81 1.37 -6.47 -10.32
C CYS A 81 1.78 -5.60 -11.52
N GLN A 82 0.80 -5.02 -12.24
CA GLN A 82 1.06 -4.11 -13.35
C GLN A 82 1.86 -2.88 -12.92
N ASN A 83 1.51 -2.26 -11.78
CA ASN A 83 2.26 -1.13 -11.24
C ASN A 83 3.71 -1.52 -10.88
N THR A 84 3.89 -2.67 -10.24
CA THR A 84 5.24 -3.15 -9.90
C THR A 84 6.06 -3.50 -11.14
N LEU A 85 5.45 -4.08 -12.17
CA LEU A 85 6.11 -4.39 -13.44
C LEU A 85 6.52 -3.11 -14.16
N PHE A 86 5.63 -2.12 -14.23
CA PHE A 86 5.92 -0.82 -14.83
C PHE A 86 7.14 -0.16 -14.17
N GLU A 87 7.18 -0.13 -12.83
CA GLU A 87 8.33 0.37 -12.07
C GLU A 87 9.63 -0.38 -12.37
N GLN A 88 9.57 -1.71 -12.49
CA GLN A 88 10.73 -2.54 -12.80
C GLN A 88 11.25 -2.33 -14.22
N LEU A 89 10.36 -2.09 -15.19
CA LEU A 89 10.73 -1.82 -16.59
C LEU A 89 11.34 -0.42 -16.74
N ARG A 90 10.81 0.57 -16.01
CA ARG A 90 11.29 1.96 -16.06
C ARG A 90 12.58 2.18 -15.30
N ASN A 91 12.74 1.53 -14.13
CA ASN A 91 13.87 1.74 -13.23
C ASN A 91 14.69 0.45 -13.10
N GLN A 92 15.88 0.41 -13.71
CA GLN A 92 16.78 -0.75 -13.61
C GLN A 92 17.37 -0.89 -12.20
N GLU A 93 17.67 0.21 -11.53
CA GLU A 93 18.18 0.21 -10.16
C GLU A 93 17.06 -0.01 -9.13
N GLU A 94 17.23 -1.04 -8.28
CA GLU A 94 16.24 -1.37 -7.25
C GLU A 94 15.99 -0.21 -6.27
N ALA A 95 17.04 0.56 -5.94
CA ALA A 95 16.96 1.71 -5.05
C ALA A 95 16.01 2.80 -5.56
N GLN A 96 15.91 2.95 -6.89
CA GLN A 96 15.09 3.98 -7.55
C GLN A 96 13.62 3.56 -7.69
N ARG A 97 13.31 2.25 -7.68
CA ARG A 97 11.95 1.74 -7.82
C ARG A 97 11.06 2.20 -6.68
N ARG A 98 9.87 2.70 -7.00
CA ARG A 98 8.88 3.09 -5.98
C ARG A 98 8.16 1.88 -5.41
N TYR A 99 7.82 0.93 -6.28
CA TYR A 99 7.07 -0.28 -5.94
C TYR A 99 7.90 -1.55 -6.16
N VAL A 100 7.81 -2.45 -5.18
CA VAL A 100 8.38 -3.80 -5.23
C VAL A 100 7.23 -4.77 -4.91
N PRO A 101 7.13 -5.93 -5.59
CA PRO A 101 6.03 -6.88 -5.43
C PRO A 101 6.12 -7.70 -4.12
N ILE A 102 6.28 -7.02 -2.98
CA ILE A 102 6.27 -7.59 -1.63
C ILE A 102 5.47 -6.64 -0.74
N GLY A 103 4.47 -7.14 -0.03
CA GLY A 103 3.60 -6.27 0.77
C GLY A 103 2.60 -7.01 1.65
N ILE A 104 1.61 -6.26 2.12
CA ILE A 104 0.55 -6.71 3.00
C ILE A 104 -0.78 -6.13 2.51
N ALA A 105 -1.82 -6.95 2.49
CA ALA A 105 -3.17 -6.56 2.10
C ALA A 105 -4.14 -6.78 3.25
N PHE A 106 -5.12 -5.89 3.38
CA PHE A 106 -6.14 -5.93 4.42
C PHE A 106 -7.54 -5.77 3.83
N PRO A 107 -8.59 -6.36 4.43
CA PRO A 107 -9.96 -6.05 4.05
C PRO A 107 -10.22 -4.54 4.16
N LYS A 108 -10.80 -3.96 3.12
CA LYS A 108 -11.06 -2.51 3.05
C LYS A 108 -11.97 -2.03 4.17
N HIS A 109 -12.98 -2.83 4.52
CA HIS A 109 -13.89 -2.50 5.61
C HIS A 109 -13.16 -2.46 6.97
N TYR A 110 -12.18 -3.33 7.19
CA TYR A 110 -11.35 -3.36 8.39
C TYR A 110 -10.47 -2.11 8.50
N VAL A 111 -9.81 -1.71 7.40
CA VAL A 111 -9.03 -0.45 7.35
C VAL A 111 -9.93 0.76 7.61
N TYR A 112 -11.14 0.77 7.04
CA TYR A 112 -12.12 1.84 7.26
C TYR A 112 -12.56 1.97 8.72
N GLN A 113 -12.84 0.84 9.38
CA GLN A 113 -13.21 0.80 10.80
C GLN A 113 -12.10 1.36 11.70
N LYS A 114 -10.83 1.21 11.29
CA LYS A 114 -9.66 1.79 11.96
C LYS A 114 -9.35 3.24 11.56
N GLY A 115 -10.26 3.91 10.85
CA GLY A 115 -10.13 5.33 10.48
C GLY A 115 -9.46 5.58 9.13
N GLY A 116 -9.11 4.53 8.37
CA GLY A 116 -8.60 4.70 7.02
C GLY A 116 -9.65 5.25 6.06
N ARG A 117 -9.26 6.12 5.13
CA ARG A 117 -10.15 6.81 4.19
C ARG A 117 -9.49 6.92 2.81
N PRO A 118 -10.29 7.02 1.72
CA PRO A 118 -9.78 7.47 0.43
C PRO A 118 -9.13 8.86 0.56
N VAL A 119 -8.12 9.11 -0.26
CA VAL A 119 -7.51 10.44 -0.39
C VAL A 119 -8.42 11.41 -1.15
N LEU A 120 -8.13 12.71 -1.01
CA LEU A 120 -8.65 13.77 -1.85
C LEU A 120 -7.59 14.14 -2.89
N TYR A 121 -7.85 13.81 -4.15
CA TYR A 121 -7.07 14.27 -5.30
C TYR A 121 -7.51 15.66 -5.69
N GLU A 122 -6.66 16.65 -5.48
CA GLU A 122 -6.92 18.04 -5.80
C GLU A 122 -5.59 18.82 -5.75
N LYS A 123 -5.51 19.98 -6.40
CA LYS A 123 -4.40 20.92 -6.22
C LYS A 123 -4.28 21.25 -4.73
N LYS A 124 -3.08 21.04 -4.18
CA LYS A 124 -2.81 21.15 -2.75
C LYS A 124 -3.37 22.43 -2.11
N GLU A 125 -3.20 23.58 -2.78
CA GLU A 125 -3.64 24.86 -2.23
C GLU A 125 -5.17 25.01 -2.24
N ILE A 126 -5.88 24.41 -3.21
CA ILE A 126 -7.34 24.32 -3.21
C ILE A 126 -7.79 23.36 -2.10
N ALA A 127 -7.20 22.16 -2.05
CA ALA A 127 -7.55 21.11 -1.09
C ALA A 127 -7.41 21.55 0.37
N LYS A 128 -6.40 22.37 0.69
CA LYS A 128 -6.20 22.93 2.04
C LYS A 128 -7.27 23.91 2.48
N ASN A 129 -7.99 24.54 1.54
CA ASN A 129 -9.13 25.40 1.84
C ASN A 129 -10.43 24.60 2.00
N ILE A 130 -10.47 23.37 1.47
CA ILE A 130 -11.61 22.44 1.61
C ILE A 130 -11.52 21.64 2.91
N LEU A 131 -10.33 21.13 3.22
CA LEU A 131 -10.09 20.28 4.39
C LEU A 131 -9.43 21.08 5.52
N PRO A 132 -9.86 20.85 6.77
CA PRO A 132 -9.19 21.43 7.93
C PRO A 132 -7.79 20.81 8.10
N GLN A 133 -6.89 21.51 8.78
CA GLN A 133 -5.45 21.20 8.80
C GLN A 133 -5.13 19.79 9.32
N GLU A 134 -5.91 19.30 10.26
CA GLU A 134 -5.81 17.97 10.85
C GLU A 134 -6.14 16.83 9.88
N GLU A 135 -6.74 17.16 8.73
CA GLU A 135 -7.16 16.25 7.67
C GLU A 135 -6.30 16.34 6.41
N TRP A 136 -5.29 17.24 6.38
CA TRP A 136 -4.40 17.39 5.22
C TRP A 136 -3.61 16.13 4.87
N TRP A 137 -3.48 15.19 5.80
CA TRP A 137 -2.89 13.89 5.52
C TRP A 137 -3.64 13.12 4.43
N ARG A 138 -4.90 13.47 4.13
CA ARG A 138 -5.69 12.91 3.01
C ARG A 138 -5.41 13.57 1.65
N ILE A 139 -4.66 14.66 1.59
CA ILE A 139 -4.44 15.40 0.33
C ILE A 139 -3.35 14.70 -0.50
N VAL A 140 -3.70 14.39 -1.74
CA VAL A 140 -2.75 14.01 -2.81
C VAL A 140 -2.84 15.06 -3.89
N ASN A 141 -1.69 15.63 -4.25
CA ASN A 141 -1.66 16.66 -5.28
C ASN A 141 -2.07 16.06 -6.63
N PHE A 142 -2.97 16.74 -7.33
CA PHE A 142 -3.45 16.37 -8.64
C PHE A 142 -3.48 17.64 -9.51
N ASP A 143 -2.73 17.64 -10.60
CA ASP A 143 -2.64 18.77 -11.52
C ASP A 143 -2.37 18.27 -12.93
N LEU A 144 -3.31 18.53 -13.84
CA LEU A 144 -3.21 18.17 -15.26
C LEU A 144 -3.03 19.40 -16.17
N ASP A 145 -2.91 20.61 -15.60
CA ASP A 145 -2.89 21.85 -16.39
C ASP A 145 -1.49 22.14 -16.98
N ASP A 146 -0.44 21.54 -16.42
CA ASP A 146 0.94 21.67 -16.88
C ASP A 146 1.36 20.44 -17.67
N GLU A 147 1.28 20.52 -19.01
CA GLU A 147 1.63 19.41 -19.92
C GLU A 147 3.08 18.92 -19.73
N GLU A 148 4.00 19.80 -19.30
CA GLU A 148 5.40 19.46 -19.06
C GLU A 148 5.62 18.87 -17.64
N ASN A 149 4.64 18.99 -16.75
CA ASN A 149 4.72 18.51 -15.37
C ASN A 149 3.36 18.03 -14.85
N ILE A 150 2.81 17.01 -15.51
CA ILE A 150 1.58 16.33 -15.08
C ILE A 150 1.79 15.63 -13.73
N ILE A 151 0.93 15.94 -12.76
CA ILE A 151 0.91 15.31 -11.44
C ILE A 151 -0.38 14.49 -11.33
N ASP A 152 -0.28 13.18 -11.58
CA ASP A 152 -1.40 12.25 -11.48
C ASP A 152 -1.01 10.94 -10.77
N TRP A 153 -1.58 10.73 -9.58
CA TRP A 153 -1.44 9.51 -8.78
C TRP A 153 -2.77 8.74 -8.66
N THR A 154 -3.76 9.05 -9.49
CA THR A 154 -5.09 8.43 -9.43
C THR A 154 -5.09 6.95 -9.80
N HIS A 155 -4.11 6.52 -10.59
CA HIS A 155 -3.87 5.11 -10.91
C HIS A 155 -3.64 4.24 -9.65
N GLU A 156 -3.24 4.84 -8.53
CA GLU A 156 -3.07 4.13 -7.25
C GLU A 156 -4.38 3.94 -6.47
N ARG A 157 -5.39 4.77 -6.76
CA ARG A 157 -6.63 4.90 -5.97
C ARG A 157 -6.33 4.88 -4.47
N GLU A 158 -5.50 5.83 -4.06
CA GLU A 158 -4.83 5.82 -2.77
C GLU A 158 -5.85 5.93 -1.61
N TRP A 159 -5.61 5.14 -0.57
CA TRP A 159 -6.23 5.26 0.73
C TRP A 159 -5.15 5.60 1.75
N ARG A 160 -5.51 6.31 2.81
CA ARG A 160 -4.61 6.59 3.91
C ARG A 160 -5.25 6.28 5.25
N SER A 161 -4.42 5.95 6.23
CA SER A 161 -4.77 5.93 7.66
C SER A 161 -3.88 6.95 8.38
N LYS A 162 -4.47 7.83 9.19
CA LYS A 162 -3.74 8.82 9.99
C LYS A 162 -2.86 8.12 11.02
N GLY A 163 -1.63 8.59 11.18
CA GLY A 163 -0.66 8.02 12.11
C GLY A 163 -0.08 6.68 11.64
N ASP A 164 0.30 5.85 12.61
CA ASP A 164 0.65 4.46 12.40
C ASP A 164 -0.63 3.61 12.29
N PHE A 165 -0.55 2.47 11.60
CA PHE A 165 -1.66 1.53 11.46
C PHE A 165 -1.33 0.21 12.15
N GLU A 166 -1.88 0.02 13.34
CA GLU A 166 -1.80 -1.24 14.09
C GLU A 166 -2.81 -2.26 13.54
N PHE A 167 -2.43 -3.53 13.46
CA PHE A 167 -3.29 -4.55 12.87
C PHE A 167 -3.24 -5.92 13.55
N ASP A 168 -4.34 -6.67 13.40
CA ASP A 168 -4.39 -8.08 13.76
C ASP A 168 -3.83 -8.93 12.62
N LEU A 169 -2.99 -9.92 12.96
CA LEU A 169 -2.37 -10.81 11.97
C LEU A 169 -3.42 -11.57 11.13
N LYS A 170 -4.57 -11.91 11.71
CA LYS A 170 -5.67 -12.61 11.02
C LYS A 170 -6.29 -11.83 9.86
N GLU A 171 -6.15 -10.51 9.88
CA GLU A 171 -6.64 -9.62 8.82
C GLU A 171 -5.57 -9.35 7.76
N ALA A 172 -4.33 -9.79 7.99
CA ALA A 172 -3.19 -9.56 7.12
C ALA A 172 -3.02 -10.70 6.09
N THR A 173 -3.16 -10.36 4.81
CA THR A 173 -2.77 -11.23 3.70
C THR A 173 -1.42 -10.79 3.16
N ILE A 174 -0.43 -11.66 3.18
CA ILE A 174 0.94 -11.36 2.74
C ILE A 174 1.06 -11.51 1.23
N LEU A 175 1.71 -10.55 0.58
CA LEU A 175 2.00 -10.57 -0.85
C LEU A 175 3.49 -10.81 -1.05
N LEU A 176 3.84 -11.85 -1.82
CA LEU A 176 5.22 -12.23 -2.11
C LEU A 176 5.44 -12.37 -3.61
N VAL A 177 6.61 -11.98 -4.09
CA VAL A 177 6.89 -11.89 -5.53
C VAL A 177 6.81 -13.25 -6.23
N ASN A 178 7.42 -14.30 -5.67
CA ASN A 178 7.57 -15.60 -6.30
C ASN A 178 7.73 -16.71 -5.24
N HIS A 179 7.86 -17.96 -5.71
CA HIS A 179 8.00 -19.12 -4.82
C HIS A 179 9.25 -19.06 -3.93
N ASN A 180 10.40 -18.59 -4.45
CA ASN A 180 11.62 -18.47 -3.64
C ASN A 180 11.43 -17.48 -2.48
N ALA A 181 10.72 -16.37 -2.71
CA ALA A 181 10.36 -15.43 -1.65
C ALA A 181 9.38 -16.05 -0.64
N TYR A 182 8.45 -16.89 -1.11
CA TYR A 182 7.56 -17.69 -0.25
C TYR A 182 8.36 -18.64 0.65
N GLU A 183 9.21 -19.49 0.09
CA GLU A 183 10.03 -20.42 0.89
C GLU A 183 10.90 -19.67 1.89
N SER A 184 11.56 -18.60 1.45
CA SER A 184 12.37 -17.76 2.33
C SER A 184 11.53 -17.17 3.47
N PHE A 185 10.33 -16.65 3.17
CA PHE A 185 9.40 -16.12 4.16
C PHE A 185 8.96 -17.17 5.17
N MET A 186 8.59 -18.37 4.72
CA MET A 186 8.15 -19.46 5.60
C MET A 186 9.27 -19.93 6.53
N ASN A 187 10.50 -20.01 6.03
CA ASN A 187 11.65 -20.47 6.83
C ASN A 187 12.16 -19.42 7.84
N SER A 188 11.91 -18.14 7.59
CA SER A 188 12.45 -17.03 8.40
C SER A 188 11.42 -16.35 9.31
N THR A 189 10.14 -16.72 9.20
CA THR A 189 9.05 -16.15 10.00
C THR A 189 8.66 -17.13 11.10
N LYS A 190 8.45 -16.62 12.32
CA LYS A 190 8.06 -17.45 13.47
C LYS A 190 6.74 -18.17 13.21
N GLU A 191 6.67 -19.44 13.58
CA GLU A 191 5.50 -20.30 13.37
C GLU A 191 4.23 -19.72 13.99
N GLU A 192 4.34 -19.06 15.15
CA GLU A 192 3.25 -18.37 15.84
C GLU A 192 2.62 -17.23 15.02
N ILE A 193 3.43 -16.52 14.23
CA ILE A 193 2.95 -15.47 13.31
C ILE A 193 2.28 -16.14 12.11
N LEU A 194 2.94 -17.13 11.50
CA LEU A 194 2.44 -17.84 10.32
C LEU A 194 1.04 -18.43 10.54
N LYS A 195 0.80 -19.06 11.69
CA LYS A 195 -0.50 -19.65 12.06
C LYS A 195 -1.63 -18.64 12.23
N GLN A 196 -1.31 -17.36 12.39
CA GLN A 196 -2.29 -16.29 12.59
C GLN A 196 -2.56 -15.48 11.34
N LEU A 197 -1.81 -15.63 10.25
CA LEU A 197 -1.99 -14.81 9.06
C LEU A 197 -3.33 -15.10 8.37
N GLY A 198 -3.95 -14.05 7.81
CA GLY A 198 -5.17 -14.18 6.99
C GLY A 198 -4.93 -14.89 5.66
N GLY A 199 -3.69 -14.87 5.16
CA GLY A 199 -3.29 -15.65 3.99
C GLY A 199 -1.92 -15.23 3.44
N VAL A 200 -1.46 -15.97 2.43
CA VAL A 200 -0.25 -15.64 1.66
C VAL A 200 -0.56 -15.81 0.17
N VAL A 201 -0.20 -14.83 -0.63
CA VAL A 201 -0.40 -14.82 -2.09
C VAL A 201 0.93 -14.61 -2.78
N VAL A 202 1.21 -15.47 -3.77
CA VAL A 202 2.39 -15.35 -4.64
C VAL A 202 1.99 -14.62 -5.93
N LEU A 203 2.48 -13.39 -6.09
CA LEU A 203 2.06 -12.46 -7.15
C LEU A 203 2.47 -12.90 -8.56
N ARG A 204 3.56 -13.68 -8.71
CA ARG A 204 3.97 -14.20 -10.02
C ARG A 204 2.84 -14.91 -10.74
N SER A 205 2.04 -15.72 -10.03
CA SER A 205 0.90 -16.48 -10.57
C SER A 205 -0.31 -15.63 -10.94
N VAL A 206 -0.32 -14.35 -10.57
CA VAL A 206 -1.37 -13.39 -10.96
C VAL A 206 -1.00 -12.69 -12.26
N LEU A 207 0.30 -12.55 -12.55
CA LEU A 207 0.82 -11.79 -13.69
C LEU A 207 1.25 -12.68 -14.86
N TYR A 208 1.70 -13.91 -14.59
CA TYR A 208 2.20 -14.90 -15.56
C TYR A 208 1.54 -16.25 -15.32
#